data_AF-A0A6J2KF52-F1
#
_entry.id   AF-A0A6J2KF52-F1
#
_cell.length_a   1.000
_cell.length_b   1.000
_cell.length_c   1.000
_cell.angle_alpha   90.00
_cell.angle_beta   90.00
_cell.angle_gamma   90.00
#
_symmetry.space_group_name_H-M   'P 1'
#
loop_
_entity.id
_entity.type
_entity.pdbx_description
1 polymer ?
#
loop_
_entity_poly.entity_id
_entity_poly.type
_entity_poly.pdbx_seq_one_letter_code
_entity_poly.pdbx_strand_id
1 'polypeptide(L)'
;MAETETDNSSVVRAERNNKSNNNGNGPRRVTIYKTETGFGFNVRGQVSEGGQLRSINGELYAPLQHVSAVLENGAAEQAGIRKGDRILEVNGVNVEGSTHRQVVDLIKSGGDCLTLTVISVTQR
;
A
#
# COMPACT_ATOMS: atom_id res chain seq x y z
N MET A 1 -32.39 34.39 44.32
CA MET A 1 -32.70 34.41 42.87
C MET A 1 -31.37 34.53 42.15
N ALA A 2 -30.86 33.42 41.63
CA ALA A 2 -29.70 33.38 40.76
C ALA A 2 -30.16 32.65 39.51
N GLU A 3 -30.31 33.41 38.42
CA GLU A 3 -30.66 32.89 37.10
C GLU A 3 -29.38 32.34 36.47
N THR A 4 -29.42 31.06 36.09
CA THR A 4 -28.38 30.44 35.27
C THR A 4 -29.01 30.10 33.93
N GLU A 5 -28.73 30.92 32.93
CA GLU A 5 -28.85 30.55 31.52
C GLU A 5 -27.62 31.09 30.80
N THR A 6 -26.81 30.21 30.23
CA THR A 6 -26.31 30.40 28.87
C THR A 6 -26.02 29.03 28.28
N ASP A 7 -26.79 28.77 27.23
CA ASP A 7 -26.72 27.71 26.24
C ASP A 7 -25.29 27.50 25.68
N ASN A 8 -24.90 26.24 25.47
CA ASN A 8 -23.69 25.91 24.74
C ASN A 8 -24.05 25.01 23.55
N SER A 9 -24.79 25.60 22.62
CA SER A 9 -24.99 25.04 21.29
C SER A 9 -23.86 25.47 20.36
N SER A 10 -23.20 24.45 19.81
CA SER A 10 -22.50 24.44 18.52
C SER A 10 -21.40 25.47 18.28
N VAL A 11 -20.13 25.03 18.25
CA VAL A 11 -19.33 25.17 17.02
C VAL A 11 -18.01 24.39 17.07
N VAL A 12 -17.71 23.79 15.91
CA VAL A 12 -16.39 23.47 15.35
C VAL A 12 -15.65 22.27 15.99
N ARG A 13 -15.25 21.23 15.26
CA ARG A 13 -14.59 21.24 13.94
C ARG A 13 -14.87 19.91 13.24
N ALA A 14 -15.31 20.02 11.99
CA ALA A 14 -15.24 18.96 11.01
C ALA A 14 -13.90 18.19 11.13
N GLU A 15 -13.97 16.87 11.23
CA GLU A 15 -12.85 15.98 10.97
C GLU A 15 -12.48 16.15 9.49
N ARG A 16 -11.64 17.15 9.25
CA ARG A 16 -11.08 17.47 7.94
C ARG A 16 -10.28 16.26 7.50
N ASN A 17 -10.93 15.47 6.65
CA ASN A 17 -10.41 14.98 5.37
C ASN A 17 -8.88 15.12 5.29
N ASN A 18 -8.17 14.14 5.86
CA ASN A 18 -6.73 14.05 5.71
C ASN A 18 -6.43 13.56 4.29
N LYS A 19 -6.65 14.43 3.30
CA LYS A 19 -5.94 14.36 2.04
C LYS A 19 -4.49 14.68 2.36
N SER A 20 -3.75 13.67 2.83
CA SER A 20 -2.30 13.74 2.90
C SER A 20 -1.83 14.08 1.50
N ASN A 21 -1.34 15.30 1.35
CA ASN A 21 -0.77 15.84 0.15
C ASN A 21 0.56 15.11 -0.08
N ASN A 22 0.51 13.85 -0.54
CA ASN A 22 1.67 12.98 -0.70
C ASN A 22 2.43 13.35 -1.98
N ASN A 23 3.15 14.47 -1.94
CA ASN A 23 4.34 14.67 -2.77
C ASN A 23 5.51 13.84 -2.20
N GLY A 24 5.29 12.54 -1.99
CA GLY A 24 6.19 11.68 -1.21
C GLY A 24 6.69 10.49 -2.02
N ASN A 25 7.98 10.51 -2.37
CA ASN A 25 8.69 9.34 -2.91
C ASN A 25 8.92 8.22 -1.88
N GLY A 26 8.25 8.27 -0.72
CA GLY A 26 8.36 7.27 0.34
C GLY A 26 7.35 6.12 0.20
N PRO A 27 7.39 5.15 1.13
CA PRO A 27 6.40 4.10 1.21
C PRO A 27 4.97 4.64 1.27
N ARG A 28 4.08 4.07 0.45
CA ARG A 28 2.64 4.36 0.49
C ARG A 28 1.85 3.10 0.77
N ARG A 29 0.84 3.23 1.64
CA ARG A 29 -0.13 2.18 1.91
C ARG A 29 -1.34 2.34 1.01
N VAL A 30 -1.75 1.25 0.37
CA VAL A 30 -2.94 1.19 -0.49
C VAL A 30 -3.81 0.02 -0.08
N THR A 31 -5.11 0.16 -0.28
CA THR A 31 -6.09 -0.92 -0.06
C THR A 31 -6.80 -1.20 -1.37
N ILE A 32 -6.80 -2.47 -1.78
CA ILE A 32 -7.38 -2.97 -3.02
C ILE A 32 -8.51 -3.92 -2.66
N TYR A 33 -9.70 -3.65 -3.15
CA TYR A 33 -10.83 -4.57 -3.05
C TYR A 33 -10.86 -5.43 -4.31
N LYS A 34 -11.00 -6.74 -4.11
CA LYS A 34 -11.02 -7.71 -5.20
C LYS A 34 -12.28 -7.52 -6.04
N THR A 35 -12.13 -7.63 -7.35
CA THR A 35 -13.25 -7.66 -8.30
C THR A 35 -13.36 -9.05 -8.93
N GLU A 36 -14.28 -9.21 -9.87
CA GLU A 36 -14.43 -10.45 -10.65
C GLU A 36 -13.15 -10.86 -11.38
N THR A 37 -12.28 -9.90 -11.74
CA THR A 37 -10.99 -10.14 -12.38
C THR A 37 -9.83 -10.28 -11.38
N GLY A 38 -10.12 -10.34 -10.08
CA GLY A 38 -9.14 -10.40 -9.00
C GLY A 38 -8.72 -9.01 -8.52
N PHE A 39 -7.46 -8.86 -8.09
CA PHE A 39 -6.94 -7.56 -7.65
C PHE A 39 -6.40 -6.69 -8.80
N GLY A 40 -6.31 -7.22 -10.02
CA GLY A 40 -5.92 -6.43 -11.21
C GLY A 40 -4.42 -6.10 -11.31
N PHE A 41 -3.53 -6.93 -10.78
CA PHE A 41 -2.08 -6.75 -10.95
C PHE A 41 -1.32 -8.09 -10.93
N ASN A 42 -0.10 -8.09 -11.48
CA ASN A 42 0.79 -9.26 -11.48
C ASN A 42 2.02 -9.01 -10.60
N VAL A 43 2.38 -9.98 -9.77
CA VAL A 43 3.59 -9.94 -8.94
C VAL A 43 4.71 -10.78 -9.56
N ARG A 44 5.94 -10.24 -9.54
CA ARG A 44 7.18 -10.98 -9.85
C ARG A 44 8.28 -10.60 -8.87
N GLY A 45 9.38 -11.34 -8.90
CA GLY A 45 10.56 -11.04 -8.10
C GLY A 45 11.36 -12.30 -7.85
N GLN A 46 12.01 -12.36 -6.70
CA GLN A 46 12.91 -13.45 -6.38
C GLN A 46 12.19 -14.74 -6.00
N VAL A 47 12.84 -15.86 -6.30
CA VAL A 47 12.35 -17.21 -6.00
C VAL A 47 12.93 -17.74 -4.68
N SER A 48 14.14 -17.30 -4.31
CA SER A 48 14.82 -17.70 -3.08
C SER A 48 14.59 -16.69 -1.96
N GLU A 49 14.73 -17.15 -0.72
CA GLU A 49 14.66 -16.32 0.48
C GLU A 49 15.98 -15.57 0.69
N GLY A 50 15.89 -14.36 1.24
CA GLY A 50 17.05 -13.50 1.50
C GLY A 50 17.64 -12.89 0.23
N GLY A 51 18.96 -12.75 0.18
CA GLY A 51 19.72 -12.16 -0.93
C GLY A 51 20.38 -10.83 -0.59
N GLN A 52 21.19 -10.32 -1.51
CA GLN A 52 21.94 -9.08 -1.31
C GLN A 52 21.00 -7.86 -1.25
N LEU A 53 21.35 -6.91 -0.38
CA LEU A 53 20.62 -5.64 -0.27
C LEU A 53 20.66 -4.89 -1.60
N ARG A 54 19.55 -4.23 -1.93
CA ARG A 54 19.40 -3.40 -3.14
C ARG A 54 19.04 -1.98 -2.76
N SER A 55 19.74 -1.02 -3.37
CA SER A 55 19.41 0.40 -3.22
C SER A 55 18.16 0.74 -4.02
N ILE A 56 17.13 1.26 -3.35
CA ILE A 56 15.91 1.81 -3.95
C ILE A 56 15.74 3.22 -3.39
N ASN A 57 15.71 4.22 -4.28
CA ASN A 57 15.59 5.65 -3.91
C ASN A 57 16.65 6.12 -2.88
N GLY A 58 17.83 5.50 -2.85
CA GLY A 58 18.92 5.84 -1.92
C GLY A 58 18.92 5.07 -0.60
N GLU A 59 17.94 4.21 -0.36
CA GLU A 59 17.85 3.37 0.85
C GLU A 59 18.05 1.90 0.49
N LEU A 60 18.66 1.12 1.39
CA LEU A 60 18.95 -0.29 1.19
C LEU A 60 17.81 -1.15 1.72
N TYR A 61 17.31 -2.04 0.87
CA TYR A 61 16.27 -3.01 1.22
C TYR A 61 16.75 -4.42 0.92
N ALA A 62 16.26 -5.41 1.67
CA ALA A 62 16.39 -6.79 1.19
C ALA A 62 15.62 -6.94 -0.13
N PRO A 63 15.88 -7.99 -0.92
CA PRO A 63 15.21 -8.08 -2.22
C PRO A 63 13.68 -8.14 -2.07
N LEU A 64 13.00 -7.27 -2.83
CA LEU A 64 11.55 -7.13 -2.82
C LEU A 64 10.90 -7.79 -4.03
N GLN A 65 9.68 -8.29 -3.82
CA GLN A 65 8.76 -8.56 -4.92
C GLN A 65 8.25 -7.24 -5.51
N HIS A 66 7.81 -7.27 -6.76
CA HIS A 66 7.36 -6.08 -7.47
C HIS A 66 6.15 -6.34 -8.35
N VAL A 67 5.43 -5.26 -8.61
CA VAL A 67 4.31 -5.23 -9.54
C VAL A 67 4.85 -5.18 -10.97
N SER A 68 4.66 -6.26 -11.72
CA SER A 68 5.17 -6.39 -13.10
C SER A 68 4.18 -5.92 -14.16
N ALA A 69 2.89 -5.90 -13.84
CA ALA A 69 1.81 -5.38 -14.66
C ALA A 69 0.64 -4.94 -13.78
N VAL A 70 -0.12 -3.96 -14.26
CA VAL A 70 -1.38 -3.49 -13.67
C VAL A 70 -2.43 -3.51 -14.77
N LEU A 71 -3.62 -4.02 -14.47
CA LEU A 71 -4.75 -4.04 -15.37
C LEU A 71 -5.31 -2.62 -15.50
N GLU A 72 -5.43 -2.13 -16.74
CA GLU A 72 -6.04 -0.84 -17.03
C GLU A 72 -7.51 -0.81 -16.56
N ASN A 73 -7.89 0.28 -15.90
CA ASN A 73 -9.15 0.48 -15.19
C ASN A 73 -9.44 -0.58 -14.10
N GLY A 74 -8.46 -1.40 -13.73
CA GLY A 74 -8.60 -2.47 -12.74
C GLY A 74 -8.51 -1.97 -11.29
N ALA A 75 -8.85 -2.86 -10.35
CA ALA A 75 -8.90 -2.53 -8.92
C ALA A 75 -7.57 -1.96 -8.38
N ALA A 76 -6.44 -2.56 -8.74
CA ALA A 76 -5.13 -2.09 -8.34
C ALA A 76 -4.81 -0.69 -8.87
N GLU A 77 -5.15 -0.40 -10.13
CA GLU A 77 -4.93 0.93 -10.71
C GLU A 77 -5.75 2.01 -9.98
N GLN A 78 -7.04 1.72 -9.74
CA GLN A 78 -7.93 2.62 -8.99
C GLN A 78 -7.45 2.85 -7.56
N ALA A 79 -6.81 1.85 -6.95
CA ALA A 79 -6.19 1.95 -5.62
C ALA A 79 -4.82 2.66 -5.61
N GLY A 80 -4.27 3.01 -6.78
CA GLY A 80 -3.00 3.74 -6.91
C GLY A 80 -1.75 2.86 -6.94
N ILE A 81 -1.88 1.56 -7.24
CA ILE A 81 -0.75 0.70 -7.60
C ILE A 81 -0.27 1.03 -9.01
N ARG A 82 1.04 1.02 -9.19
CA ARG A 82 1.71 1.29 -10.46
C ARG A 82 2.65 0.15 -10.81
N LYS A 83 2.83 -0.09 -12.11
CA LYS A 83 3.88 -0.99 -12.61
C LYS A 83 5.24 -0.52 -12.08
N GLY A 84 6.03 -1.46 -11.56
CA GLY A 84 7.34 -1.20 -11.00
C GLY A 84 7.36 -1.01 -9.48
N ASP A 85 6.21 -0.76 -8.84
CA ASP A 85 6.12 -0.66 -7.39
C ASP A 85 6.74 -1.89 -6.70
N ARG A 86 7.50 -1.65 -5.64
CA ARG A 86 8.11 -2.66 -4.78
C ARG A 86 7.24 -2.88 -3.55
N ILE A 87 6.95 -4.13 -3.22
CA ILE A 87 6.06 -4.50 -2.13
C ILE A 87 6.90 -4.69 -0.86
N LEU A 88 6.68 -3.83 0.14
CA LEU A 88 7.31 -3.92 1.45
C LEU A 88 6.49 -4.78 2.40
N GLU A 89 5.16 -4.63 2.37
CA GLU A 89 4.26 -5.33 3.28
C GLU A 89 3.02 -5.83 2.54
N VAL A 90 2.51 -6.98 3.01
CA VAL A 90 1.21 -7.54 2.61
C VAL A 90 0.37 -7.74 3.86
N ASN A 91 -0.78 -7.06 3.92
CA ASN A 91 -1.70 -7.10 5.07
C ASN A 91 -0.99 -6.82 6.41
N GLY A 92 -0.03 -5.87 6.41
CA GLY A 92 0.76 -5.49 7.59
C GLY A 92 1.93 -6.42 7.93
N VAL A 93 2.16 -7.48 7.14
CA VAL A 93 3.32 -8.36 7.30
C VAL A 93 4.43 -7.88 6.38
N ASN A 94 5.61 -7.55 6.93
CA ASN A 94 6.80 -7.23 6.14
C ASN A 94 7.25 -8.45 5.31
N VAL A 95 7.52 -8.23 4.03
CA VAL A 95 7.90 -9.27 3.06
C VAL A 95 9.27 -9.04 2.43
N GLU A 96 10.12 -8.26 3.09
CA GLU A 96 11.51 -8.09 2.66
C GLU A 96 12.26 -9.42 2.67
N GLY A 97 12.94 -9.73 1.56
CA GLY A 97 13.65 -11.01 1.43
C GLY A 97 12.74 -12.22 1.24
N SER A 98 11.42 -12.04 1.23
CA SER A 98 10.49 -13.15 1.02
C SER A 98 10.50 -13.67 -0.43
N THR A 99 10.23 -14.96 -0.57
CA THR A 99 10.07 -15.62 -1.87
C THR A 99 8.76 -15.19 -2.55
N HIS A 100 8.70 -15.36 -3.87
CA HIS A 100 7.47 -15.13 -4.64
C HIS A 100 6.27 -15.91 -4.05
N ARG A 101 6.49 -17.17 -3.67
CA ARG A 101 5.43 -18.03 -3.13
C ARG A 101 4.88 -17.48 -1.81
N GLN A 102 5.74 -17.14 -0.85
CA GLN A 102 5.31 -16.59 0.45
C GLN A 102 4.46 -15.33 0.28
N VAL A 103 4.88 -14.42 -0.60
CA VAL A 103 4.12 -13.18 -0.88
C VAL A 103 2.76 -13.47 -1.51
N VAL A 104 2.70 -14.40 -2.47
CA VAL A 104 1.43 -14.80 -3.10
C VAL A 104 0.49 -15.49 -2.10
N ASP A 105 1.02 -16.33 -1.21
CA ASP A 105 0.25 -17.00 -0.19
C ASP A 105 -0.36 -15.99 0.81
N LEU A 106 0.41 -14.97 1.23
CA LEU A 106 -0.09 -13.86 2.05
C LEU A 106 -1.20 -13.07 1.35
N ILE A 107 -1.03 -12.74 0.06
CA ILE A 107 -2.05 -12.01 -0.71
C ILE A 107 -3.36 -12.80 -0.77
N LYS A 108 -3.27 -14.11 -1.02
CA LYS A 108 -4.45 -14.99 -1.11
C LYS A 108 -5.15 -15.19 0.23
N SER A 109 -4.39 -15.23 1.33
CA SER A 109 -4.94 -15.43 2.67
C SER A 109 -5.85 -14.29 3.14
N GLY A 110 -5.70 -13.09 2.58
CA GLY A 110 -6.50 -11.91 2.93
C GLY A 110 -7.92 -11.86 2.36
N GLY A 111 -8.33 -12.86 1.55
CA GLY A 111 -9.66 -12.89 0.94
C GLY A 111 -9.85 -11.81 -0.12
N ASP A 112 -10.85 -10.95 0.07
CA ASP A 112 -11.27 -9.96 -0.94
C ASP A 112 -10.78 -8.53 -0.64
N CYS A 113 -10.08 -8.32 0.48
CA CYS A 113 -9.47 -7.04 0.83
C CYS A 113 -7.96 -7.23 1.00
N LEU A 114 -7.18 -6.47 0.23
CA LEU A 114 -5.72 -6.53 0.25
C LEU A 114 -5.15 -5.16 0.61
N THR A 115 -4.38 -5.08 1.68
CA THR A 115 -3.58 -3.90 1.99
C THR A 115 -2.13 -4.15 1.61
N LEU A 116 -1.54 -3.25 0.82
CA LEU A 116 -0.12 -3.29 0.46
C LEU A 116 0.57 -2.02 0.95
N THR A 117 1.78 -2.16 1.48
CA THR A 117 2.71 -1.04 1.62
C THR A 117 3.73 -1.15 0.48
N VAL A 118 3.82 -0.12 -0.36
CA VAL A 118 4.66 -0.13 -1.58
C VAL A 118 5.55 1.10 -1.70
N ILE A 119 6.69 0.95 -2.37
CA ILE A 119 7.54 2.07 -2.79
C ILE A 119 7.57 2.13 -4.32
N SER A 120 7.35 3.32 -4.89
CA SER A 120 7.63 3.54 -6.31
C SER A 120 9.12 3.77 -6.52
N VAL A 121 9.71 3.00 -7.44
CA VAL A 121 11.07 3.26 -7.90
C VAL A 121 11.04 4.46 -8.82
N THR A 122 11.60 5.60 -8.39
CA THR A 122 11.86 6.70 -9.31
C THR A 122 13.03 6.33 -10.20
N GLN A 123 12.77 6.08 -11.48
CA GLN A 123 13.85 6.04 -12.47
C GLN A 123 14.37 7.47 -12.62
N ARG A 124 15.63 7.69 -12.25
CA ARG A 124 16.37 8.90 -12.65
C ARG A 124 16.88 8.72 -14.07
#